data_AF-A0A4P7Z0R7-F1
#
_entry.id   AF-A0A4P7Z0R7-F1
#
_cell.length_a   1.000
_cell.length_b   1.000
_cell.length_c   1.000
_cell.angle_alpha   90.00
_cell.angle_beta   90.00
_cell.angle_gamma   90.00
#
_symmetry.space_group_name_H-M   'P 1'
#
loop_
_entity.id
_entity.type
_entity.pdbx_description
1 polymer ?
#
loop_
_entity_poly.entity_id
_entity_poly.type
_entity_poly.pdbx_seq_one_letter_code
_entity_poly.pdbx_strand_id
1 'polypeptide(L)' 'MQRFKSPASAQRFVSLHPAVYNTFNLQRHLVSRRTLRIFRAQAMAAWLFATMAA' A
#
# COMPACT_ATOMS: atom_id res chain seq x y z
N MET A 1 -15.88 -2.18 3.79
CA MET A 1 -15.36 -0.82 3.52
C MET A 1 -16.25 0.17 4.23
N GLN A 2 -15.67 1.17 4.90
CA GLN A 2 -16.47 2.28 5.44
C GLN A 2 -17.10 3.08 4.30
N ARG A 3 -18.24 3.72 4.57
CA ARG A 3 -18.92 4.58 3.58
C ARG A 3 -18.14 5.88 3.38
N PHE A 4 -17.98 6.30 2.12
CA PHE A 4 -17.39 7.59 1.78
C PHE A 4 -18.41 8.72 1.98
N LYS A 5 -17.95 9.85 2.50
CA LYS A 5 -18.79 11.06 2.70
C LYS A 5 -19.19 11.72 1.37
N SER A 6 -18.41 11.52 0.30
CA SER A 6 -18.71 12.07 -1.02
C SER A 6 -18.14 11.21 -2.16
N PRO A 7 -18.70 11.29 -3.38
CA PRO A 7 -18.16 10.62 -4.56
C PRO A 7 -16.70 11.01 -4.85
N ALA A 8 -16.33 12.28 -4.66
CA ALA A 8 -14.96 12.74 -4.87
C ALA A 8 -13.95 12.07 -3.92
N SER A 9 -14.33 11.86 -2.66
CA SER A 9 -13.47 11.12 -1.71
C SER A 9 -13.35 9.64 -2.07
N ALA A 10 -14.44 9.02 -2.55
CA ALA A 10 -14.42 7.65 -3.05
C ALA A 10 -13.51 7.53 -4.27
N GLN A 11 -13.59 8.47 -5.22
CA GLN A 11 -12.77 8.47 -6.42
C GLN A 11 -11.27 8.54 -6.08
N ARG A 12 -10.88 9.46 -5.20
CA ARG A 12 -9.48 9.55 -4.74
C ARG A 12 -9.01 8.26 -4.08
N PHE A 13 -9.85 7.66 -3.23
CA PHE A 13 -9.53 6.39 -2.60
C PHE A 13 -9.33 5.27 -3.61
N VAL A 14 -10.28 5.08 -4.53
CA VAL A 14 -10.21 4.00 -5.54
C VAL A 14 -9.03 4.20 -6.49
N SER A 15 -8.69 5.44 -6.84
CA SER A 15 -7.52 5.73 -7.68
C SER A 15 -6.18 5.41 -6.99
N LEU A 16 -6.08 5.61 -5.67
CA LEU A 16 -4.83 5.36 -4.91
C LEU A 16 -4.72 3.94 -4.37
N HIS A 17 -5.85 3.29 -4.09
CA HIS A 17 -5.91 2.00 -3.40
C HIS A 17 -5.08 0.88 -4.08
N PRO A 18 -5.13 0.68 -5.43
CA PRO A 18 -4.35 -0.36 -6.08
C PRO A 18 -2.84 -0.20 -5.89
N ALA A 19 -2.34 1.05 -5.96
CA ALA A 19 -0.92 1.33 -5.77
C ALA A 19 -0.47 0.93 -4.36
N VAL A 20 -1.19 1.39 -3.33
CA VAL A 20 -0.89 1.05 -1.93
C VAL A 20 -1.01 -0.46 -1.68
N TYR A 21 -2.10 -1.07 -2.14
CA TYR A 21 -2.36 -2.49 -1.91
C TYR A 21 -1.26 -3.37 -2.53
N ASN A 22 -0.86 -3.08 -3.76
CA ASN A 22 0.17 -3.86 -4.47
C ASN A 22 1.56 -3.74 -3.82
N THR A 23 1.93 -2.58 -3.29
CA THR A 23 3.22 -2.38 -2.60
C THR A 23 3.37 -3.28 -1.36
N PHE A 24 2.26 -3.56 -0.66
CA PHE A 24 2.29 -4.36 0.58
C PHE A 24 1.84 -5.82 0.41
N ASN A 25 1.00 -6.13 -0.58
CA ASN A 25 0.44 -7.46 -0.84
C ASN A 25 1.06 -8.13 -2.07
N LEU A 26 2.38 -8.31 -2.02
CA LEU A 26 3.10 -9.10 -3.00
C LEU A 26 2.63 -10.57 -2.97
N GLN A 27 2.70 -11.22 -4.13
CA GLN A 27 2.30 -12.61 -4.30
C GLN A 27 3.24 -13.53 -3.52
N ARG A 28 2.92 -13.76 -2.25
CA ARG A 28 3.77 -14.50 -1.28
C ARG A 28 4.11 -15.93 -1.70
N HIS A 29 3.32 -16.51 -2.61
CA HIS A 29 3.52 -17.86 -3.13
C HIS A 29 4.51 -17.89 -4.31
N LEU A 30 4.87 -16.72 -4.87
CA LEU A 30 5.87 -16.60 -5.93
C LEU A 30 7.28 -16.25 -5.39
N VAL A 31 7.41 -15.97 -4.10
CA VAL A 31 8.67 -15.50 -3.51
C VAL A 31 9.00 -16.24 -2.22
N SER A 32 10.29 -16.35 -1.92
CA SER A 32 10.73 -16.92 -0.65
C SER A 32 10.30 -16.05 0.54
N ARG A 33 10.21 -16.67 1.73
CA ARG A 33 9.95 -15.95 2.99
C ARG A 33 10.98 -14.85 3.27
N ARG A 34 12.25 -15.06 2.89
CA ARG A 34 13.33 -14.07 3.04
C ARG A 34 13.09 -12.87 2.14
N THR A 35 12.81 -13.11 0.87
CA THR A 35 12.51 -12.07 -0.12
C THR A 35 11.29 -11.25 0.29
N LEU A 36 10.22 -11.90 0.76
CA LEU A 36 9.02 -11.23 1.25
C LEU A 36 9.32 -10.28 2.43
N ARG A 37 10.18 -10.67 3.38
CA ARG A 37 10.59 -9.81 4.51
C ARG A 37 11.31 -8.55 4.04
N ILE A 38 12.23 -8.68 3.08
CA ILE A 38 12.99 -7.55 2.51
C ILE A 38 12.03 -6.55 1.86
N PHE A 39 11.13 -7.04 0.99
CA PHE A 39 10.18 -6.17 0.31
C PHE A 39 9.23 -5.47 1.27
N ARG A 40 8.78 -6.13 2.34
CA ARG A 40 7.94 -5.48 3.36
C ARG A 40 8.69 -4.40 4.13
N ALA A 41 9.97 -4.60 4.44
CA ALA A 41 10.79 -3.58 5.10
C ALA A 41 10.97 -2.35 4.21
N GLN A 42 11.25 -2.56 2.91
CA GLN A 42 11.37 -1.47 1.93
C GLN A 42 10.06 -0.71 1.75
N ALA A 43 8.93 -1.42 1.61
CA ALA A 43 7.60 -0.82 1.52
C ALA A 43 7.27 0.05 2.75
N MET A 44 7.62 -0.42 3.95
CA MET A 44 7.41 0.33 5.19
C MET A 44 8.32 1.57 5.25
N ALA A 45 9.58 1.47 4.86
CA ALA A 45 10.50 2.61 4.84
C ALA A 45 10.02 3.70 3.86
N ALA A 46 9.56 3.30 2.67
CA ALA A 46 8.98 4.21 1.69
C ALA A 46 7.71 4.89 2.21
N TRP A 47 6.85 4.14 2.90
CA TRP A 47 5.65 4.70 3.54
C TRP A 47 6.00 5.74 4.59
N LEU A 48 6.91 5.41 5.52
CA LEU A 48 7.35 6.34 6.57
C LEU A 48 7.91 7.62 5.97
N PHE A 49 8.78 7.51 4.95
CA PHE A 49 9.33 8.66 4.25
C PHE A 49 8.24 9.55 3.62
N ALA A 50 7.28 8.94 2.92
CA ALA A 50 6.19 9.67 2.28
C ALA A 50 5.25 10.37 3.29
N THR A 51 4.99 9.75 4.44
CA THR A 51 4.10 10.30 5.47
C THR A 51 4.77 11.26 6.43
N MET A 52 6.10 11.24 6.55
CA MET A 52 6.84 12.19 7.39
C MET A 52 6.78 13.64 6.88
N ALA A 53 6.43 13.84 5.62
CA ALA A 53 6.29 15.16 5.00
C ALA A 53 4.83 15.70 5.00
N ALA A 54 3.89 14.96 5.62
CA ALA A 54 2.47 15.29 5.69
C ALA A 54 2.09 15.87 7.06
#